data_AF-B4J765-F1
#
_entry.id   AF-B4J765-F1
#
_cell.length_a   1.000
_cell.length_b   1.000
_cell.length_c   1.000
_cell.angle_alpha   90.00
_cell.angle_beta   90.00
_cell.angle_gamma   90.00
#
_symmetry.space_group_name_H-M   'P 1'
#
loop_
_entity.id
_entity.type
_entity.pdbx_description
1 polymer ?
#
loop_
_entity_poly.entity_id
_entity_poly.type
_entity_poly.pdbx_seq_one_letter_code
_entity_poly.pdbx_strand_id
1 'polypeptide(L)'
;MASWSWSIVCTTLLAGLTLLTVTHTVRITNLRVPHTYTLERDNEPDPLVLDCEYEMGPMEKGFVLKWLFNNHSIYQWIPSVKGFAMGFMKAKIDTKIFTMEGSPGVISIKNPDWNMTGEYTCAVQTFESTDKRSARLQIIVPESDFMLEARMGGEQSDVDIMCAVQNVFPQPVLSVIFDTHILDSVLTQLDQNPSGLYSMTVRTRIPRDQLESPTPITCAFFLLGTNYTKRRETIFYDKATNIQRKWTTVAVVMSIASLALSS
;
A
#
# COMPACT_ATOMS: atom_id res chain seq x y z
N MET A 1 -66.70 27.52 -69.15
CA MET A 1 -66.49 26.34 -68.28
C MET A 1 -64.98 26.17 -68.13
N ALA A 2 -64.37 26.95 -67.23
CA ALA A 2 -63.82 26.53 -65.92
C ALA A 2 -62.62 25.56 -66.09
N SER A 3 -61.34 25.95 -66.03
CA SER A 3 -60.52 26.52 -64.91
C SER A 3 -60.42 25.55 -63.70
N TRP A 4 -59.29 25.17 -63.07
CA TRP A 4 -57.84 25.43 -63.16
C TRP A 4 -57.10 24.44 -62.19
N SER A 5 -55.83 24.14 -62.49
CA SER A 5 -54.63 23.95 -61.62
C SER A 5 -54.47 22.84 -60.55
N TRP A 6 -53.19 22.43 -60.43
CA TRP A 6 -52.50 21.41 -59.63
C TRP A 6 -52.63 21.53 -58.09
N SER A 7 -52.49 20.41 -57.37
CA SER A 7 -51.42 20.16 -56.37
C SER A 7 -51.74 19.02 -55.37
N ILE A 8 -50.73 18.15 -55.18
CA ILE A 8 -50.19 17.65 -53.90
C ILE A 8 -51.18 17.03 -52.89
N VAL A 9 -51.12 15.70 -52.76
CA VAL A 9 -51.54 14.94 -51.56
C VAL A 9 -50.42 13.93 -51.28
N CYS A 10 -49.45 14.22 -50.42
CA CYS A 10 -49.51 14.10 -48.96
C CYS A 10 -49.64 12.65 -48.49
N THR A 11 -48.62 11.83 -48.75
CA THR A 11 -48.45 10.50 -48.14
C THR A 11 -47.22 10.50 -47.23
N THR A 12 -47.48 10.75 -45.95
CA THR A 12 -46.89 10.10 -44.77
C THR A 12 -45.38 9.89 -44.76
N LEU A 13 -44.64 10.91 -44.30
CA LEU A 13 -43.34 10.72 -43.64
C LEU A 13 -43.51 11.09 -42.16
N LEU A 14 -44.04 10.14 -41.36
CA LEU A 14 -43.92 10.18 -39.91
C LEU A 14 -42.46 9.89 -39.56
N ALA A 15 -41.61 10.91 -39.74
CA ALA A 15 -40.31 10.96 -39.12
C ALA A 15 -40.56 11.10 -37.61
N GLY A 16 -40.63 9.97 -36.92
CA GLY A 16 -40.60 9.92 -35.47
C GLY A 16 -39.28 10.50 -35.01
N LEU A 17 -39.26 11.81 -34.73
CA LEU A 17 -38.25 12.43 -33.89
C LEU A 17 -38.43 11.85 -32.48
N THR A 18 -37.80 10.71 -32.23
CA THR A 18 -37.47 10.31 -30.87
C THR A 18 -36.45 11.34 -30.38
N LEU A 19 -36.95 12.43 -29.78
CA LEU A 19 -36.14 13.25 -28.89
C LEU A 19 -35.66 12.31 -27.79
N LEU A 20 -34.41 11.87 -27.90
CA LEU A 20 -33.65 11.33 -26.79
C LEU A 20 -33.48 12.50 -25.80
N THR A 21 -34.50 12.73 -24.97
CA THR A 21 -34.36 13.58 -23.81
C THR A 21 -33.32 12.89 -22.94
N VAL A 22 -32.09 13.43 -22.92
CA VAL A 22 -31.05 12.98 -22.00
C VAL A 22 -31.60 13.25 -20.60
N THR A 23 -32.20 12.23 -19.98
CA THR A 23 -32.59 12.28 -18.58
C THR A 23 -31.29 12.25 -17.79
N HIS A 24 -30.83 13.42 -17.36
CA HIS A 24 -29.72 13.52 -16.43
C HIS A 24 -30.21 12.95 -15.09
N THR A 25 -29.85 11.70 -14.81
CA THR A 25 -30.04 11.09 -13.49
C THR A 25 -28.92 11.51 -12.56
N VAL A 26 -29.05 11.22 -11.26
CA VAL A 26 -27.90 11.34 -10.36
C VAL A 26 -26.76 10.43 -10.83
N ARG A 27 -25.54 10.97 -10.83
CA ARG A 27 -24.35 10.24 -11.26
C ARG A 27 -23.14 10.68 -10.46
N ILE A 28 -22.43 9.73 -9.89
CA ILE A 28 -21.09 9.93 -9.32
C ILE A 28 -20.14 10.08 -10.51
N THR A 29 -19.47 11.22 -10.60
CA THR A 29 -18.49 11.51 -11.67
C THR A 29 -17.12 10.95 -11.30
N ASN A 30 -16.72 11.14 -10.05
CA ASN A 30 -15.41 10.75 -9.55
C ASN A 30 -15.49 10.19 -8.13
N LEU A 31 -14.69 9.15 -7.87
CA LEU A 31 -14.54 8.56 -6.55
C LEU A 31 -13.04 8.51 -6.23
N ARG A 32 -12.61 9.27 -5.22
CA ARG A 32 -11.23 9.28 -4.75
C ARG A 32 -11.16 8.60 -3.39
N VAL A 33 -10.75 7.34 -3.44
CA VAL A 33 -10.32 6.56 -2.27
C VAL A 33 -8.89 6.13 -2.57
N PRO A 34 -7.92 6.44 -1.70
CA PRO A 34 -6.55 5.96 -1.89
C PRO A 34 -6.52 4.43 -2.03
N HIS A 35 -5.72 3.92 -2.96
CA HIS A 35 -5.56 2.47 -3.08
C HIS A 35 -4.83 1.88 -1.87
N THR A 36 -3.82 2.61 -1.39
CA THR A 36 -3.03 2.29 -0.21
C THR A 36 -2.92 3.51 0.70
N TYR A 37 -2.83 3.28 2.00
CA TYR A 37 -2.49 4.32 2.98
C TYR A 37 -1.52 3.73 4.01
N THR A 38 -0.36 4.34 4.18
CA THR A 38 0.70 3.84 5.07
C THR A 38 0.67 4.59 6.39
N LEU A 39 0.53 3.87 7.50
CA LEU A 39 0.63 4.46 8.84
C LEU A 39 2.09 4.80 9.16
N GLU A 40 2.29 5.89 9.87
CA GLU A 40 3.58 6.21 10.50
C GLU A 40 3.56 5.73 11.94
N ARG A 41 4.66 5.14 12.42
CA ARG A 41 4.73 4.61 13.80
C ARG A 41 5.02 5.70 14.83
N ASP A 42 5.82 6.69 14.44
CA ASP A 42 6.39 7.67 15.36
C ASP A 42 5.65 9.02 15.34
N ASN A 43 4.67 9.18 14.45
CA ASN A 43 3.91 10.40 14.26
C ASN A 43 2.40 10.13 14.28
N GLU A 44 1.61 11.16 14.58
CA GLU A 44 0.17 11.11 14.37
C GLU A 44 -0.09 10.98 12.86
N PRO A 45 -0.88 9.97 12.41
CA PRO A 45 -1.13 9.76 11.01
C PRO A 45 -1.98 10.90 10.42
N ASP A 46 -1.65 11.30 9.19
CA ASP A 46 -2.45 12.26 8.44
C ASP A 46 -3.91 11.78 8.32
N PRO A 47 -4.91 12.67 8.37
CA PRO A 47 -6.29 12.24 8.17
C PRO A 47 -6.50 11.57 6.81
N LEU A 48 -7.19 10.43 6.79
CA LEU A 48 -7.59 9.75 5.56
C LEU A 48 -8.77 10.52 4.95
N VAL A 49 -8.53 11.18 3.82
CA VAL A 49 -9.55 11.93 3.08
C VAL A 49 -10.13 11.05 1.97
N LEU A 50 -11.45 10.94 1.96
CA LEU A 50 -12.24 10.28 0.93
C LEU A 50 -13.08 11.33 0.22
N ASP A 51 -13.25 11.20 -1.09
CA ASP A 51 -14.00 12.17 -1.87
C ASP A 51 -14.87 11.49 -2.93
N CYS A 52 -16.07 12.03 -3.07
CA CYS A 52 -17.10 11.56 -3.97
C CYS A 52 -17.73 12.77 -4.65
N GLU A 53 -17.34 12.98 -5.91
CA GLU A 53 -17.90 14.01 -6.77
C GLU A 53 -19.11 13.44 -7.50
N TYR A 54 -20.18 14.23 -7.59
CA TYR A 54 -21.41 13.81 -8.22
C TYR A 54 -22.10 14.98 -8.93
N GLU A 55 -22.91 14.63 -9.91
CA GLU A 55 -23.80 15.52 -10.64
C GLU A 55 -25.24 15.06 -10.46
N MET A 56 -26.16 16.02 -10.42
CA MET A 56 -27.60 15.77 -10.32
C MET A 56 -28.31 16.50 -11.45
N GLY A 57 -29.27 15.83 -12.08
CA GLY A 57 -30.14 16.47 -13.05
C GLY A 57 -31.09 17.47 -12.41
N PRO A 58 -31.66 18.39 -13.20
CA PRO A 58 -32.55 19.44 -12.70
C PRO A 58 -33.90 18.91 -12.18
N MET A 59 -34.26 17.67 -12.54
CA MET A 59 -35.52 17.04 -12.14
C MET A 59 -35.40 16.21 -10.86
N GLU A 60 -34.17 15.97 -10.40
CA GLU A 60 -33.88 15.18 -9.20
C GLU A 60 -34.36 15.92 -7.94
N LYS A 61 -35.08 15.21 -7.08
CA LYS A 61 -35.61 15.73 -5.81
C LYS A 61 -35.21 14.85 -4.66
N GLY A 62 -35.13 15.47 -3.48
CA GLY A 62 -34.55 14.82 -2.32
C GLY A 62 -33.06 14.58 -2.52
N PHE A 63 -32.34 14.38 -1.43
CA PHE A 63 -30.92 14.10 -1.51
C PHE A 63 -30.44 13.38 -0.27
N VAL A 64 -29.72 12.28 -0.48
CA VAL A 64 -29.01 11.55 0.54
C VAL A 64 -27.68 11.10 -0.04
N LEU A 65 -26.59 11.50 0.60
CA LEU A 65 -25.27 10.92 0.35
C LEU A 65 -24.90 10.00 1.50
N LYS A 66 -24.33 8.84 1.18
CA LYS A 66 -23.82 7.88 2.17
C LYS A 66 -22.42 7.44 1.80
N TRP A 67 -21.58 7.30 2.82
CA TRP A 67 -20.38 6.49 2.75
C TRP A 67 -20.62 5.19 3.51
N LEU A 68 -20.25 4.09 2.89
CA LEU A 68 -20.30 2.75 3.47
C LEU A 68 -18.90 2.15 3.50
N PHE A 69 -18.57 1.47 4.60
CA PHE A 69 -17.40 0.62 4.74
C PHE A 69 -17.87 -0.84 4.79
N ASN A 70 -17.39 -1.67 3.86
CA ASN A 70 -17.81 -3.07 3.71
C ASN A 70 -19.34 -3.23 3.81
N ASN A 71 -20.07 -2.43 3.02
CA ASN A 71 -21.55 -2.33 3.02
C ASN A 71 -22.23 -1.83 4.31
N HIS A 72 -21.49 -1.43 5.34
CA HIS A 72 -22.04 -0.81 6.54
C HIS A 72 -21.93 0.72 6.45
N SER A 73 -23.04 1.43 6.68
CA SER A 73 -23.05 2.89 6.69
C SER A 73 -22.15 3.45 7.78
N ILE A 74 -21.20 4.31 7.40
CA ILE A 74 -20.27 5.00 8.31
C ILE A 74 -20.53 6.51 8.37
N TYR A 75 -21.17 7.07 7.34
CA TYR A 75 -21.52 8.48 7.27
C TYR A 75 -22.74 8.68 6.37
N GLN A 76 -23.56 9.67 6.72
CA GLN A 76 -24.69 10.08 5.91
C GLN A 76 -24.88 11.59 5.97
N TRP A 77 -25.26 12.17 4.84
CA TRP A 77 -25.61 13.59 4.72
C TRP A 77 -26.96 13.76 4.04
N ILE A 78 -27.81 14.60 4.64
CA ILE A 78 -29.13 15.01 4.11
C ILE A 78 -29.24 16.54 4.26
N PRO A 79 -29.80 17.29 3.29
CA PRO A 79 -29.85 18.75 3.36
C PRO A 79 -30.44 19.33 4.66
N SER A 80 -31.49 18.68 5.20
CA SER A 80 -32.21 19.09 6.42
C SER A 80 -31.49 18.72 7.72
N VAL A 81 -30.72 17.63 7.74
CA VAL A 81 -30.05 17.10 8.94
C VAL A 81 -28.56 17.48 8.98
N LYS A 82 -27.98 17.78 7.82
CA LYS A 82 -26.53 17.86 7.55
C LYS A 82 -25.84 16.50 7.73
N GLY A 83 -24.51 16.52 7.80
CA GLY A 83 -23.67 15.33 7.87
C GLY A 83 -23.57 14.78 9.29
N PHE A 84 -23.75 13.48 9.44
CA PHE A 84 -23.51 12.78 10.70
C PHE A 84 -22.76 11.46 10.46
N ALA A 85 -21.82 11.18 11.35
CA ALA A 85 -21.06 9.94 11.37
C ALA A 85 -21.77 8.86 12.20
N MET A 86 -21.59 7.60 11.83
CA MET A 86 -22.25 6.46 12.47
C MET A 86 -21.39 5.19 12.39
N GLY A 87 -21.88 4.10 12.99
CA GLY A 87 -21.14 2.84 13.07
C GLY A 87 -19.84 2.95 13.88
N PHE A 88 -18.90 2.07 13.58
CA PHE A 88 -17.61 2.01 14.30
C PHE A 88 -16.69 3.21 14.00
N MET A 89 -16.94 3.94 12.91
CA MET A 89 -16.17 5.13 12.53
C MET A 89 -16.73 6.45 13.09
N LYS A 90 -17.82 6.41 13.88
CA LYS A 90 -18.51 7.59 14.40
C LYS A 90 -17.58 8.60 15.08
N ALA A 91 -16.63 8.13 15.88
CA ALA A 91 -15.70 8.98 16.62
C ALA A 91 -14.51 9.47 15.79
N LYS A 92 -14.31 8.91 14.60
CA LYS A 92 -13.13 9.18 13.75
C LYS A 92 -13.44 10.10 12.57
N ILE A 93 -14.68 10.12 12.10
CA ILE A 93 -15.09 11.00 10.99
C ILE A 93 -15.32 12.41 11.50
N ASP A 94 -14.58 13.38 10.95
CA ASP A 94 -14.80 14.79 11.25
C ASP A 94 -15.92 15.35 10.38
N THR A 95 -17.08 15.63 10.97
CA THR A 95 -18.23 16.18 10.25
C THR A 95 -18.20 17.70 10.11
N LYS A 96 -17.27 18.39 10.80
CA LYS A 96 -17.23 19.87 10.84
C LYS A 96 -16.63 20.46 9.57
N ILE A 97 -15.65 19.79 8.97
CA ILE A 97 -14.99 20.23 7.72
C ILE A 97 -16.04 20.49 6.62
N PHE A 98 -17.09 19.67 6.56
CA PHE A 98 -18.12 19.72 5.51
C PHE A 98 -19.28 20.67 5.79
N THR A 99 -19.26 21.36 6.94
CA THR A 99 -20.26 22.40 7.23
C THR A 99 -19.94 23.73 6.56
N MET A 100 -18.71 23.92 6.07
CA MET A 100 -18.26 25.21 5.50
C MET A 100 -18.14 25.24 3.97
N GLU A 101 -17.83 24.12 3.29
CA GLU A 101 -17.42 24.14 1.87
C GLU A 101 -18.40 23.52 0.85
N GLY A 102 -19.56 23.01 1.28
CA GLY A 102 -20.62 22.63 0.32
C GLY A 102 -20.36 21.36 -0.51
N SER A 103 -19.40 20.51 -0.13
CA SER A 103 -19.16 19.19 -0.75
C SER A 103 -19.50 18.03 0.20
N PRO A 104 -20.78 17.60 0.29
CA PRO A 104 -21.22 16.50 1.16
C PRO A 104 -20.48 15.17 0.95
N GLY A 105 -19.88 14.97 -0.24
CA GLY A 105 -19.20 13.74 -0.62
C GLY A 105 -17.78 13.61 -0.08
N VAL A 106 -17.18 14.69 0.41
CA VAL A 106 -15.85 14.63 1.04
C VAL A 106 -16.03 14.21 2.50
N ILE A 107 -15.24 13.25 2.98
CA ILE A 107 -15.11 12.92 4.41
C ILE A 107 -13.65 12.78 4.83
N SER A 108 -13.35 13.15 6.07
CA SER A 108 -12.03 12.98 6.68
C SER A 108 -12.12 12.05 7.87
N ILE A 109 -11.33 10.98 7.86
CA ILE A 109 -11.23 9.99 8.93
C ILE A 109 -9.92 10.25 9.68
N LYS A 110 -10.03 10.67 10.94
CA LYS A 110 -8.90 10.89 11.85
C LYS A 110 -8.41 9.57 12.42
N ASN A 111 -7.11 9.51 12.68
CA ASN A 111 -6.46 8.35 13.30
C ASN A 111 -6.82 7.05 12.57
N PRO A 112 -6.54 6.94 11.25
CA PRO A 112 -6.74 5.71 10.51
C PRO A 112 -5.99 4.54 11.18
N ASP A 113 -6.55 3.34 11.07
CA ASP A 113 -6.04 2.13 11.72
C ASP A 113 -6.13 0.96 10.74
N TRP A 114 -5.35 -0.11 10.97
CA TRP A 114 -5.22 -1.24 10.05
C TRP A 114 -6.57 -1.92 9.74
N ASN A 115 -7.47 -1.94 10.73
CA ASN A 115 -8.82 -2.52 10.65
C ASN A 115 -9.79 -1.71 9.77
N MET A 116 -9.33 -0.59 9.19
CA MET A 116 -10.05 0.20 8.18
C MET A 116 -9.66 -0.19 6.75
N THR A 117 -8.88 -1.26 6.58
CA THR A 117 -8.72 -1.91 5.28
C THR A 117 -10.05 -2.50 4.82
N GLY A 118 -10.50 -2.14 3.62
CA GLY A 118 -11.77 -2.62 3.12
C GLY A 118 -12.29 -1.87 1.90
N GLU A 119 -13.54 -2.17 1.54
CA GLU A 119 -14.25 -1.52 0.46
C GLU A 119 -15.00 -0.29 0.97
N TYR A 120 -14.73 0.84 0.35
CA TYR A 120 -15.40 2.11 0.60
C TYR A 120 -16.34 2.40 -0.56
N THR A 121 -17.61 2.58 -0.25
CA THR A 121 -18.65 2.85 -1.24
C THR A 121 -19.28 4.21 -0.98
N CYS A 122 -19.24 5.09 -1.98
CA CYS A 122 -20.09 6.27 -2.01
C CYS A 122 -21.40 5.91 -2.69
N ALA A 123 -22.52 6.24 -2.04
CA ALA A 123 -23.86 6.09 -2.59
C ALA A 123 -24.58 7.44 -2.56
N VAL A 124 -25.01 7.91 -3.72
CA VAL A 124 -25.78 9.14 -3.88
C VAL A 124 -27.18 8.77 -4.34
N GLN A 125 -28.17 9.19 -3.57
CA GLN A 125 -29.57 8.83 -3.75
C GLN A 125 -30.46 10.06 -3.74
N THR A 126 -31.40 10.08 -4.67
CA THR A 126 -32.51 11.03 -4.77
C THR A 126 -33.82 10.23 -4.72
N PHE A 127 -34.96 10.87 -4.96
CA PHE A 127 -36.24 10.17 -5.05
C PHE A 127 -36.38 9.41 -6.37
N GLU A 128 -35.77 9.91 -7.44
CA GLU A 128 -35.91 9.38 -8.79
C GLU A 128 -34.84 8.34 -9.12
N SER A 129 -33.61 8.48 -8.61
CA SER A 129 -32.50 7.62 -8.98
C SER A 129 -31.46 7.42 -7.86
N THR A 130 -30.52 6.50 -8.10
CA THR A 130 -29.42 6.22 -7.17
C THR A 130 -28.21 5.78 -7.97
N ASP A 131 -27.04 6.32 -7.62
CA ASP A 131 -25.76 5.86 -8.14
C ASP A 131 -24.82 5.46 -7.00
N LYS A 132 -23.97 4.46 -7.25
CA LYS A 132 -23.02 3.93 -6.28
C LYS A 132 -21.70 3.63 -6.96
N ARG A 133 -20.60 4.01 -6.32
CA ARG A 133 -19.25 3.61 -6.72
C ARG A 133 -18.46 3.14 -5.50
N SER A 134 -17.64 2.13 -5.74
CA SER A 134 -16.84 1.47 -4.70
C SER A 134 -15.38 1.44 -5.08
N ALA A 135 -14.51 1.61 -4.10
CA ALA A 135 -13.07 1.46 -4.24
C ALA A 135 -12.50 0.82 -2.97
N ARG A 136 -11.49 -0.04 -3.13
CA ARG A 136 -10.85 -0.73 -2.01
C ARG A 136 -9.62 0.04 -1.55
N LEU A 137 -9.53 0.23 -0.24
CA LEU A 137 -8.37 0.79 0.46
C LEU A 137 -7.62 -0.34 1.21
N GLN A 138 -6.30 -0.36 1.07
CA GLN A 138 -5.39 -1.19 1.86
C GLN A 138 -4.58 -0.32 2.82
N ILE A 139 -4.77 -0.48 4.12
CA ILE A 139 -3.91 0.15 5.12
C ILE A 139 -2.63 -0.66 5.24
N ILE A 140 -1.49 0.02 5.31
CA ILE A 140 -0.18 -0.57 5.54
C ILE A 140 0.31 -0.12 6.92
N VAL A 141 0.64 -1.09 7.77
CA VAL A 141 1.42 -0.84 8.98
C VAL A 141 2.84 -1.31 8.67
N PRO A 142 3.81 -0.39 8.49
CA PRO A 142 5.23 -0.73 8.31
C PRO A 142 5.71 -1.70 9.37
N GLU A 143 6.77 -2.46 9.15
CA GLU A 143 7.40 -3.29 10.17
C GLU A 143 7.87 -2.49 11.39
N SER A 144 7.90 -3.09 12.59
CA SER A 144 8.54 -2.47 13.76
C SER A 144 10.00 -2.84 13.85
N ASP A 145 10.36 -3.99 13.28
CA ASP A 145 11.73 -4.47 13.16
C ASP A 145 11.84 -5.43 11.95
N PHE A 146 13.03 -5.48 11.37
CA PHE A 146 13.35 -6.30 10.19
C PHE A 146 14.71 -6.98 10.37
N MET A 147 14.81 -8.08 11.09
CA MET A 147 16.08 -8.74 11.36
C MET A 147 16.57 -9.61 10.19
N LEU A 148 17.89 -9.59 9.97
CA LEU A 148 18.60 -10.53 9.12
C LEU A 148 19.89 -10.93 9.82
N GLU A 149 20.06 -12.22 10.06
CA GLU A 149 21.23 -12.78 10.71
C GLU A 149 21.71 -14.04 10.00
N ALA A 150 23.02 -14.17 9.84
CA ALA A 150 23.67 -15.35 9.30
C ALA A 150 24.69 -15.85 10.33
N ARG A 151 24.59 -17.12 10.70
CA ARG A 151 25.40 -17.73 11.76
C ARG A 151 25.90 -19.09 11.27
N MET A 152 27.13 -19.47 11.64
CA MET A 152 27.53 -20.87 11.53
C MET A 152 26.56 -21.70 12.37
N GLY A 153 26.03 -22.79 11.82
CA GLY A 153 25.48 -23.84 12.68
C GLY A 153 26.60 -24.44 13.54
N GLY A 154 26.32 -25.45 14.36
CA GLY A 154 27.32 -26.14 15.20
C GLY A 154 28.58 -26.71 14.49
N GLU A 155 29.27 -27.65 15.14
CA GLU A 155 30.68 -27.99 14.88
C GLU A 155 31.08 -28.45 13.45
N GLN A 156 30.14 -28.77 12.55
CA GLN A 156 30.40 -29.14 11.14
C GLN A 156 29.41 -28.50 10.15
N SER A 157 28.74 -27.41 10.57
CA SER A 157 27.45 -27.04 9.99
C SER A 157 27.51 -26.06 8.82
N ASP A 158 26.53 -26.23 7.94
CA ASP A 158 25.93 -25.20 7.09
C ASP A 158 25.74 -23.87 7.83
N VAL A 159 25.62 -22.78 7.07
CA VAL A 159 25.27 -21.46 7.60
C VAL A 159 23.75 -21.37 7.74
N ASP A 160 23.29 -21.19 8.97
CA ASP A 160 21.90 -20.91 9.30
C ASP A 160 21.62 -19.41 9.11
N ILE A 161 20.63 -19.11 8.27
CA ILE A 161 20.14 -17.76 8.02
C ILE A 161 18.77 -17.62 8.66
N MET A 162 18.61 -16.57 9.45
CA MET A 162 17.33 -16.17 10.01
C MET A 162 16.96 -14.79 9.48
N CYS A 163 15.82 -14.70 8.82
CA CYS A 163 15.22 -13.43 8.43
C CYS A 163 13.86 -13.29 9.11
N ALA A 164 13.60 -12.16 9.76
CA ALA A 164 12.37 -11.95 10.49
C ALA A 164 11.85 -10.52 10.36
N VAL A 165 10.53 -10.37 10.27
CA VAL A 165 9.83 -9.07 10.34
C VAL A 165 8.82 -9.11 11.47
N GLN A 166 8.63 -7.97 12.13
CA GLN A 166 7.77 -7.87 13.31
C GLN A 166 6.64 -6.85 13.13
N ASN A 167 5.46 -7.20 13.65
CA ASN A 167 4.28 -6.32 13.79
C ASN A 167 3.86 -5.56 12.51
N VAL A 168 3.90 -6.21 11.35
CA VAL A 168 3.58 -5.61 10.04
C VAL A 168 2.14 -5.95 9.61
N PHE A 169 1.51 -5.11 8.80
CA PHE A 169 0.21 -5.40 8.19
C PHE A 169 0.13 -4.82 6.76
N PRO A 170 -0.44 -5.52 5.77
CA PRO A 170 -1.03 -6.87 5.82
C PRO A 170 0.02 -7.98 6.00
N GLN A 171 -0.38 -9.25 5.84
CA GLN A 171 0.52 -10.39 5.98
C GLN A 171 1.73 -10.26 5.01
N PRO A 172 2.97 -10.37 5.52
CA PRO A 172 4.18 -10.23 4.70
C PRO A 172 4.53 -11.53 3.98
N VAL A 173 5.36 -11.41 2.95
CA VAL A 173 6.05 -12.52 2.28
C VAL A 173 7.54 -12.26 2.30
N LEU A 174 8.31 -13.18 2.88
CA LEU A 174 9.77 -13.07 3.03
C LEU A 174 10.48 -13.95 2.00
N SER A 175 11.65 -13.52 1.55
CA SER A 175 12.53 -14.28 0.67
C SER A 175 13.99 -14.02 1.03
N VAL A 176 14.76 -15.09 1.21
CA VAL A 176 16.22 -15.02 1.37
C VAL A 176 16.85 -15.25 0.00
N ILE A 177 17.79 -14.40 -0.37
CA ILE A 177 18.44 -14.38 -1.68
C ILE A 177 19.95 -14.53 -1.48
N PHE A 178 20.53 -15.49 -2.18
CA PHE A 178 21.96 -15.81 -2.20
C PHE A 178 22.39 -16.14 -3.63
N ASP A 179 23.52 -15.60 -4.09
CA ASP A 179 24.03 -15.78 -5.46
C ASP A 179 22.95 -15.63 -6.56
N THR A 180 22.11 -14.60 -6.42
CA THR A 180 20.98 -14.29 -7.33
C THR A 180 19.81 -15.28 -7.31
N HIS A 181 19.87 -16.32 -6.47
CA HIS A 181 18.80 -17.31 -6.30
C HIS A 181 18.01 -17.05 -5.02
N ILE A 182 16.69 -17.24 -5.09
CA ILE A 182 15.84 -17.31 -3.91
C ILE A 182 16.04 -18.70 -3.30
N LEU A 183 16.39 -18.73 -2.02
CA LEU A 183 16.62 -19.97 -1.30
C LEU A 183 15.32 -20.51 -0.72
N ASP A 184 15.19 -21.84 -0.72
CA ASP A 184 14.08 -22.51 -0.05
C ASP A 184 14.16 -22.32 1.47
N SER A 185 13.01 -22.09 2.09
CA SER A 185 12.91 -22.03 3.54
C SER A 185 12.91 -23.44 4.13
N VAL A 186 13.76 -23.68 5.12
CA VAL A 186 13.70 -24.90 5.96
C VAL A 186 12.56 -24.79 6.97
N LEU A 187 12.31 -23.58 7.48
CA LEU A 187 11.23 -23.31 8.42
C LEU A 187 10.65 -21.92 8.14
N THR A 188 9.33 -21.84 8.13
CA THR A 188 8.59 -20.59 8.08
C THR A 188 7.62 -20.55 9.26
N GLN A 189 7.70 -19.48 10.05
CA GLN A 189 6.82 -19.23 11.18
C GLN A 189 6.07 -17.94 10.92
N LEU A 190 4.74 -17.99 11.05
CA LEU A 190 3.85 -16.83 10.95
C LEU A 190 3.05 -16.77 12.23
N ASP A 191 3.14 -15.63 12.92
CA ASP A 191 2.36 -15.31 14.09
C ASP A 191 1.52 -14.06 13.82
N GLN A 192 0.35 -13.99 14.47
CA GLN A 192 -0.48 -12.79 14.45
C GLN A 192 -0.82 -12.43 15.89
N ASN A 193 -0.42 -11.21 16.28
CA ASN A 193 -0.67 -10.74 17.64
C ASN A 193 -2.18 -10.42 17.85
N PRO A 194 -2.66 -10.28 19.09
CA PRO A 194 -4.06 -9.93 19.37
C PRO A 194 -4.50 -8.59 18.77
N SER A 195 -3.55 -7.71 18.43
CA SER A 195 -3.80 -6.44 17.74
C SER A 195 -3.94 -6.61 16.23
N GLY A 196 -3.85 -7.84 15.68
CA GLY A 196 -4.04 -8.14 14.27
C GLY A 196 -2.80 -7.97 13.38
N LEU A 197 -1.64 -7.58 13.95
CA LEU A 197 -0.40 -7.40 13.20
C LEU A 197 0.38 -8.71 13.10
N TYR A 198 1.06 -8.91 11.97
CA TYR A 198 1.79 -10.13 11.66
C TYR A 198 3.27 -10.02 12.01
N SER A 199 3.84 -11.12 12.49
CA SER A 199 5.28 -11.32 12.60
C SER A 199 5.63 -12.60 11.85
N MET A 200 6.62 -12.52 10.95
CA MET A 200 7.02 -13.65 10.12
C MET A 200 8.52 -13.88 10.23
N THR A 201 8.92 -15.15 10.39
CA THR A 201 10.32 -15.57 10.43
C THR A 201 10.55 -16.69 9.44
N VAL A 202 11.54 -16.52 8.56
CA VAL A 202 12.02 -17.53 7.62
C VAL A 202 13.43 -17.95 8.05
N ARG A 203 13.65 -19.27 8.13
CA ARG A 203 14.98 -19.86 8.33
C ARG A 203 15.38 -20.68 7.12
N THR A 204 16.62 -20.48 6.68
CA THR A 204 17.21 -21.12 5.51
C THR A 204 18.61 -21.62 5.88
N ARG A 205 19.10 -22.62 5.15
CA ARG A 205 20.46 -23.13 5.31
C ARG A 205 21.24 -23.05 4.01
N ILE A 206 22.49 -22.61 4.08
CA ILE A 206 23.42 -22.66 2.96
C ILE A 206 24.55 -23.63 3.31
N PRO A 207 24.76 -24.69 2.52
CA PRO A 207 25.88 -25.60 2.69
C PRO A 207 27.22 -24.86 2.69
N ARG A 208 28.11 -25.22 3.62
CA ARG A 208 29.40 -24.50 3.79
C ARG A 208 30.28 -24.55 2.54
N ASP A 209 30.22 -25.64 1.78
CA ASP A 209 30.96 -25.83 0.53
C ASP A 209 30.50 -24.91 -0.61
N GLN A 210 29.32 -24.32 -0.50
CA GLN A 210 28.78 -23.33 -1.44
C GLN A 210 29.10 -21.89 -1.05
N LEU A 211 29.74 -21.66 0.11
CA LEU A 211 30.00 -20.34 0.65
C LEU A 211 31.46 -19.92 0.47
N GLU A 212 31.68 -18.90 -0.36
CA GLU A 212 32.97 -18.22 -0.49
C GLU A 212 33.02 -16.96 0.39
N SER A 213 33.69 -17.03 1.54
CA SER A 213 33.81 -15.89 2.43
C SER A 213 34.71 -14.78 1.85
N PRO A 214 34.29 -13.50 1.83
CA PRO A 214 33.01 -12.98 2.33
C PRO A 214 31.87 -13.09 1.29
N THR A 215 30.67 -13.48 1.71
CA THR A 215 29.50 -13.58 0.81
C THR A 215 28.34 -12.71 1.26
N PRO A 216 27.74 -11.90 0.37
CA PRO A 216 26.54 -11.14 0.69
C PRO A 216 25.31 -12.05 0.75
N ILE A 217 24.47 -11.84 1.76
CA ILE A 217 23.19 -12.50 1.93
C ILE A 217 22.14 -11.42 2.05
N THR A 218 21.10 -11.56 1.25
CA THR A 218 19.98 -10.61 1.22
C THR A 218 18.73 -11.26 1.78
N CYS A 219 17.96 -10.52 2.56
CA CYS A 219 16.56 -10.81 2.76
C CYS A 219 15.71 -9.65 2.25
N ALA A 220 14.63 -9.99 1.57
CA ALA A 220 13.62 -9.04 1.17
C ALA A 220 12.24 -9.49 1.65
N PHE A 221 11.36 -8.53 1.89
CA PHE A 221 9.95 -8.82 2.07
C PHE A 221 9.09 -7.80 1.36
N PHE A 222 7.87 -8.22 1.04
CA PHE A 222 6.85 -7.35 0.46
C PHE A 222 5.48 -7.66 1.07
N LEU A 223 4.56 -6.71 0.94
CA LEU A 223 3.18 -6.84 1.40
C LEU A 223 2.26 -7.04 0.19
N LEU A 224 1.58 -8.18 0.15
CA LEU A 224 0.71 -8.56 -0.96
C LEU A 224 -0.37 -7.51 -1.23
N GLY A 225 -0.57 -7.19 -2.52
CA GLY A 225 -1.57 -6.19 -2.94
C GLY A 225 -1.14 -4.74 -2.70
N THR A 226 0.15 -4.50 -2.43
CA THR A 226 0.71 -3.15 -2.24
C THR A 226 2.02 -2.98 -3.02
N ASN A 227 2.54 -1.76 -3.07
CA ASN A 227 3.88 -1.46 -3.54
C ASN A 227 4.93 -1.44 -2.40
N TYR A 228 4.57 -1.89 -1.19
CA TYR A 228 5.46 -1.87 -0.04
C TYR A 228 6.45 -3.03 -0.12
N THR A 229 7.73 -2.71 -0.26
CA THR A 229 8.84 -3.66 -0.31
C THR A 229 10.02 -3.14 0.50
N LYS A 230 10.69 -4.03 1.21
CA LYS A 230 11.90 -3.73 1.99
C LYS A 230 12.95 -4.80 1.75
N ARG A 231 14.21 -4.40 1.86
CA ARG A 231 15.38 -5.28 1.71
C ARG A 231 16.39 -4.96 2.80
N ARG A 232 16.99 -5.99 3.39
CA ARG A 232 18.14 -5.91 4.28
C ARG A 232 19.22 -6.85 3.74
N GLU A 233 20.47 -6.44 3.89
CA GLU A 233 21.64 -7.19 3.43
C GLU A 233 22.63 -7.33 4.58
N THR A 234 23.31 -8.46 4.63
CA THR A 234 24.41 -8.72 5.55
C THR A 234 25.55 -9.41 4.80
N ILE A 235 26.77 -9.31 5.30
CA ILE A 235 27.93 -10.01 4.75
C ILE A 235 28.32 -11.10 5.73
N PHE A 236 28.33 -12.33 5.26
CA PHE A 236 28.81 -13.46 6.03
C PHE A 236 30.33 -13.59 5.89
N TYR A 237 31.01 -13.77 7.02
CA TYR A 237 32.45 -14.03 7.09
C TYR A 237 32.67 -15.40 7.74
N ASP A 238 33.37 -16.28 7.04
CA ASP A 238 33.92 -17.48 7.66
C ASP A 238 35.10 -17.06 8.55
N LYS A 239 35.03 -17.41 9.84
CA LYS A 239 36.10 -17.11 10.82
C LYS A 239 37.45 -17.73 10.44
N ALA A 240 37.51 -18.57 9.40
CA ALA A 240 38.70 -19.19 8.85
C ALA A 240 39.61 -18.27 8.00
N THR A 241 39.23 -17.03 7.67
CA THR A 241 40.20 -16.08 7.08
C THR A 241 41.14 -15.54 8.16
N ASN A 242 42.14 -16.35 8.53
CA ASN A 242 43.36 -15.86 9.14
C ASN A 242 43.90 -14.75 8.24
N ILE A 243 43.81 -13.51 8.68
CA ILE A 243 44.62 -12.42 8.15
C ILE A 243 46.06 -12.79 8.51
N GLN A 244 46.73 -13.59 7.66
CA GLN A 244 48.18 -13.59 7.63
C GLN A 244 48.59 -12.22 7.07
N ARG A 245 48.65 -11.22 7.96
CA ARG A 245 49.57 -10.09 7.77
C ARG A 245 50.95 -10.72 7.71
N LYS A 246 51.40 -11.07 6.52
CA LYS A 246 52.81 -11.33 6.23
C LYS A 246 53.49 -9.97 6.38
N TRP A 247 54.03 -9.68 7.56
CA TRP A 247 54.99 -8.61 7.73
C TRP A 247 56.24 -9.06 6.97
N THR A 248 56.38 -8.65 5.72
CA THR A 248 57.69 -8.69 5.06
C THR A 248 58.57 -7.66 5.74
N THR A 249 59.32 -8.10 6.76
CA THR A 249 60.42 -7.33 7.31
C THR A 249 61.47 -7.20 6.21
N VAL A 250 61.52 -6.05 5.53
CA VAL A 250 62.62 -5.73 4.64
C VAL A 250 63.83 -5.48 5.53
N ALA A 251 64.76 -6.43 5.58
CA ALA A 251 66.04 -6.23 6.23
C ALA A 251 66.85 -5.20 5.43
N VAL A 252 66.92 -3.96 5.92
CA VAL A 252 67.81 -2.94 5.39
C VAL A 252 69.21 -3.23 5.95
N VAL A 253 70.08 -3.82 5.13
CA VAL A 253 71.50 -3.99 5.45
C VAL A 253 72.19 -2.64 5.25
N MET A 254 72.31 -1.84 6.31
CA MET A 254 73.16 -0.66 6.31
C MET A 254 74.62 -1.11 6.43
N SER A 255 75.36 -1.04 5.33
CA SER A 255 76.82 -1.23 5.34
C SER A 255 77.47 -0.03 6.03
N ILE A 256 78.04 -0.26 7.21
CA ILE A 256 78.87 0.72 7.89
C ILE A 256 80.25 0.68 7.25
N ALA A 257 80.54 1.62 6.34
CA ALA A 257 81.91 1.90 5.94
C ALA A 257 82.55 2.76 7.03
N SER A 258 83.42 2.15 7.83
CA SER A 258 84.23 2.84 8.84
C SER A 258 85.50 3.44 8.21
N LEU A 259 85.70 4.73 8.51
CA LEU A 259 86.95 5.41 8.89
C LEU A 259 88.16 5.43 7.92
N ALA A 260 88.60 6.64 7.57
CA ALA A 260 90.01 7.07 7.66
C ALA A 260 90.09 8.60 7.43
N LEU A 261 90.45 9.38 8.46
CA LEU A 261 91.74 10.08 8.63
C LEU A 261 92.01 11.21 7.62
N SER A 262 92.12 12.46 8.11
CA SER A 262 93.44 13.09 8.34
C SER A 262 93.32 14.59 8.65
N SER A 263 93.97 14.97 9.76
CA SER A 263 94.60 16.25 10.11
C SER A 263 93.80 17.56 10.14
#